data_AF-A0A5A8DLH8-F1
#
_entry.id   AF-A0A5A8DLH8-F1
#
_cell.length_a   1.000
_cell.length_b   1.000
_cell.length_c   1.000
_cell.angle_alpha   90.00
_cell.angle_beta   90.00
_cell.angle_gamma   90.00
#
_symmetry.space_group_name_H-M   'P 1'
#
loop_
_entity.id
_entity.type
_entity.pdbx_description
1 polymer ?
#
loop_
_entity_poly.entity_id
_entity_poly.type
_entity_poly.pdbx_seq_one_letter_code
_entity_poly.pdbx_strand_id
1 'polypeptide(L)'
;MSWRGYVSRSVRNVRFIVDNAQMDKGGSCFGVRQWYESNLATMAEVNPHFTFMLRGFDFAEPSLLISFNDGTARIEPLAHKTPTDIDAYLRQAVVDAVKKNRDEIRETATLPHIER
;
A
#
# COMPACT_ATOMS: atom_id res chain seq x y z
N MET A 1 8.79 14.13 8.41
CA MET A 1 8.78 13.49 7.07
C MET A 1 7.48 12.71 6.90
N SER A 2 6.80 12.85 5.77
CA SER A 2 5.56 12.10 5.48
C SER A 2 5.86 10.64 5.16
N TRP A 3 5.13 9.69 5.75
CA TRP A 3 5.26 8.25 5.47
C TRP A 3 5.03 7.93 3.99
N ARG A 4 4.28 8.78 3.27
CA ARG A 4 3.93 8.62 1.86
C ARG A 4 5.15 8.49 0.95
N GLY A 5 6.24 9.23 1.22
CA GLY A 5 7.47 9.14 0.43
C GLY A 5 8.30 7.86 0.66
N TYR A 6 7.92 7.03 1.64
CA TYR A 6 8.57 5.74 1.90
C TYR A 6 7.89 4.57 1.19
N VAL A 7 6.75 4.79 0.52
CA VAL A 7 6.00 3.73 -0.17
C VAL A 7 6.90 3.03 -1.18
N SER A 8 7.54 3.78 -2.08
CA SER A 8 8.43 3.23 -3.11
C SER A 8 9.66 2.46 -2.59
N ARG A 9 10.06 2.70 -1.34
CA ARG A 9 11.25 2.06 -0.73
C ARG A 9 10.95 0.72 -0.07
N SER A 10 9.71 0.54 0.38
CA SER A 10 9.31 -0.62 1.18
C SER A 10 8.27 -1.49 0.47
N VAL A 11 7.50 -0.89 -0.42
CA VAL A 11 6.43 -1.53 -1.17
C VAL A 11 6.86 -1.65 -2.62
N ARG A 12 6.62 -2.81 -3.21
CA ARG A 12 6.84 -3.11 -4.62
C ARG A 12 5.65 -2.71 -5.48
N ASN A 13 4.44 -2.92 -4.96
CA ASN A 13 3.21 -2.68 -5.72
C ASN A 13 2.00 -2.45 -4.78
N VAL A 14 1.12 -1.52 -5.15
CA VAL A 14 -0.19 -1.33 -4.52
C VAL A 14 -1.28 -1.49 -5.59
N ARG A 15 -2.26 -2.35 -5.33
CA ARG A 15 -3.43 -2.55 -6.20
C ARG A 15 -4.71 -2.38 -5.41
N PHE A 16 -5.58 -1.53 -5.94
CA PHE A 16 -6.98 -1.47 -5.54
C PHE A 16 -7.77 -2.38 -6.49
N ILE A 17 -8.33 -3.44 -5.93
CA ILE A 17 -9.27 -4.33 -6.63
C ILE A 17 -10.66 -3.79 -6.30
N VAL A 18 -11.49 -3.54 -7.31
CA VAL A 18 -12.81 -2.93 -7.13
C VAL A 18 -13.83 -3.56 -8.06
N ASP A 19 -15.11 -3.48 -7.67
CA ASP A 19 -16.22 -3.80 -8.55
C ASP A 19 -16.50 -2.65 -9.52
N ASN A 20 -16.48 -2.93 -10.83
CA ASN A 20 -16.72 -1.92 -11.87
C ASN A 20 -18.06 -1.20 -11.71
N ALA A 21 -19.13 -1.94 -11.43
CA ALA A 21 -20.47 -1.40 -11.28
C ALA A 21 -20.62 -0.58 -9.98
N GLN A 22 -19.89 -0.93 -8.92
CA GLN A 22 -19.95 -0.23 -7.63
C GLN A 22 -19.09 1.02 -7.56
N MET A 23 -18.03 1.11 -8.37
CA MET A 23 -17.17 2.31 -8.45
C MET A 23 -17.95 3.56 -8.85
N ASP A 24 -18.85 3.45 -9.83
CA ASP A 24 -19.64 4.60 -10.31
C ASP A 24 -20.88 4.86 -9.45
N LYS A 25 -21.51 3.80 -8.94
CA LYS A 25 -22.79 3.86 -8.24
C LYS A 25 -22.69 4.19 -6.75
N GLY A 26 -21.47 4.24 -6.19
CA GLY A 26 -21.24 4.71 -4.83
C GLY A 26 -21.59 3.72 -3.71
N GLY A 27 -21.42 2.42 -3.94
CA GLY A 27 -21.64 1.38 -2.93
C GLY A 27 -20.37 1.00 -2.16
N SER A 28 -20.03 -0.30 -2.15
CA SER A 28 -18.92 -0.84 -1.35
C SER A 28 -17.54 -0.23 -1.69
N CYS A 29 -17.40 0.33 -2.90
CA CYS A 29 -16.17 0.95 -3.40
C CYS A 29 -16.07 2.48 -3.17
N PHE A 30 -17.07 3.09 -2.52
CA PHE A 30 -17.16 4.56 -2.41
C PHE A 30 -15.91 5.21 -1.81
N GLY A 31 -15.41 4.68 -0.69
CA GLY A 31 -14.20 5.24 -0.06
C GLY A 31 -12.93 5.01 -0.88
N VAL A 32 -12.87 3.93 -1.66
CA VAL A 32 -11.75 3.68 -2.59
C VAL A 32 -11.69 4.75 -3.66
N ARG A 33 -12.84 5.06 -4.29
CA ARG A 33 -12.94 6.14 -5.28
C ARG A 33 -12.49 7.47 -4.69
N GLN A 34 -13.07 7.86 -3.55
CA GLN A 34 -12.73 9.13 -2.89
C GLN A 34 -11.25 9.22 -2.50
N TRP A 35 -10.67 8.14 -1.98
CA TRP A 35 -9.25 8.11 -1.65
C TRP A 35 -8.40 8.28 -2.91
N TYR A 36 -8.73 7.55 -3.98
CA TYR A 36 -8.00 7.59 -5.24
C TYR A 36 -8.01 9.00 -5.85
N GLU A 37 -9.18 9.64 -5.92
CA GLU A 37 -9.33 11.00 -6.44
C GLU A 37 -8.59 12.04 -5.59
N SER A 38 -8.60 11.90 -4.27
CA SER A 38 -8.06 12.92 -3.35
C SER A 38 -6.57 12.76 -3.04
N ASN A 39 -6.01 11.56 -3.17
CA ASN A 39 -4.65 11.26 -2.70
C ASN A 39 -3.68 10.83 -3.80
N LEU A 40 -4.15 10.28 -4.91
CA LEU A 40 -3.26 9.67 -5.91
C LEU A 40 -2.22 10.66 -6.46
N ALA A 41 -2.64 11.89 -6.78
CA ALA A 41 -1.76 12.91 -7.32
C ALA A 41 -0.59 13.20 -6.36
N THR A 42 -0.90 13.45 -5.08
CA THR A 42 0.09 13.67 -4.02
C THR A 42 0.99 12.45 -3.81
N MET A 43 0.42 11.24 -3.87
CA MET A 43 1.18 9.99 -3.72
C MET A 43 2.15 9.77 -4.88
N ALA A 44 1.76 10.12 -6.10
CA ALA A 44 2.59 10.04 -7.30
C ALA A 44 3.70 11.09 -7.30
N GLU A 45 3.42 12.32 -6.84
CA GLU A 45 4.42 13.38 -6.70
C GLU A 45 5.58 12.96 -5.78
N VAL A 46 5.26 12.36 -4.64
CA VAL A 46 6.28 11.92 -3.67
C VAL A 46 6.85 10.53 -3.96
N ASN A 47 6.31 9.81 -4.95
CA ASN A 47 6.83 8.52 -5.42
C ASN A 47 6.79 8.42 -6.96
N PRO A 48 7.61 9.20 -7.69
CA PRO A 48 7.48 9.35 -9.15
C PRO A 48 7.74 8.06 -9.95
N HIS A 49 8.42 7.08 -9.36
CA HIS A 49 8.70 5.78 -9.97
C HIS A 49 7.79 4.65 -9.46
N PHE A 50 6.80 4.98 -8.63
CA PHE A 50 5.89 4.00 -8.06
C PHE A 50 4.50 4.13 -8.66
N THR A 51 3.95 3.02 -9.14
CA THR A 51 2.61 3.00 -9.74
C THR A 51 1.59 2.41 -8.77
N PHE A 52 0.57 3.21 -8.44
CA PHE A 52 -0.64 2.73 -7.79
C PHE A 52 -1.63 2.28 -8.86
N MET A 53 -2.08 1.03 -8.79
CA MET A 53 -2.98 0.46 -9.79
C MET A 53 -4.40 0.37 -9.26
N LEU A 54 -5.37 0.77 -10.09
CA LEU A 54 -6.78 0.48 -9.89
C LEU A 54 -7.18 -0.61 -10.89
N ARG A 55 -7.81 -1.68 -10.40
CA ARG A 55 -8.18 -2.86 -11.19
C ARG A 55 -9.64 -3.19 -10.94
N GLY A 56 -10.45 -2.97 -11.95
CA GLY A 56 -11.86 -3.29 -11.95
C GLY A 56 -12.13 -4.74 -12.38
N PHE A 57 -12.99 -5.43 -11.64
CA PHE A 57 -13.50 -6.76 -11.94
C PHE A 57 -14.99 -6.79 -11.64
N ASP A 58 -15.77 -7.57 -12.39
CA ASP A 58 -17.21 -7.65 -12.12
C ASP A 58 -17.47 -8.58 -10.93
N PHE A 59 -18.37 -8.16 -10.02
CA PHE A 59 -18.75 -8.88 -8.80
C PHE A 59 -17.61 -9.10 -7.80
N ALA A 60 -16.58 -8.26 -7.83
CA ALA A 60 -15.44 -8.38 -6.93
C ALA A 60 -15.62 -7.59 -5.63
N GLU A 61 -15.32 -8.21 -4.50
CA GLU A 61 -15.22 -7.49 -3.24
C GLU A 61 -14.03 -6.51 -3.26
N PRO A 62 -14.24 -5.23 -2.92
CA PRO A 62 -13.17 -4.25 -2.98
C PRO A 62 -12.08 -4.58 -1.97
N SER A 63 -10.83 -4.59 -2.43
CA SER A 63 -9.68 -4.98 -1.62
C SER A 63 -8.41 -4.23 -2.00
N LEU A 64 -7.49 -4.13 -1.05
CA LEU A 64 -6.17 -3.51 -1.20
C LEU A 64 -5.12 -4.60 -1.15
N LEU A 65 -4.44 -4.84 -2.27
CA LEU A 65 -3.27 -5.70 -2.33
C LEU A 65 -1.99 -4.86 -2.23
N ILE A 66 -1.18 -5.14 -1.22
CA ILE A 66 0.12 -4.50 -1.00
C ILE A 66 1.19 -5.59 -1.13
N SER A 67 2.04 -5.50 -2.15
CA SER A 67 3.19 -6.38 -2.31
C SER A 67 4.45 -5.66 -1.85
N PHE A 68 5.24 -6.28 -0.98
CA PHE A 68 6.45 -5.70 -0.40
C PHE A 68 7.71 -6.13 -1.18
N ASN A 69 8.82 -5.43 -0.94
CA ASN A 69 10.09 -5.72 -1.61
C ASN A 69 10.72 -7.05 -1.18
N ASP A 70 10.35 -7.56 0.00
CA ASP A 70 10.78 -8.86 0.54
C ASP A 70 10.00 -10.05 -0.06
N GLY A 71 9.09 -9.81 -1.01
CA GLY A 71 8.26 -10.82 -1.65
C GLY A 71 6.98 -11.17 -0.89
N THR A 72 6.76 -10.63 0.31
CA THR A 72 5.50 -10.81 1.04
C THR A 72 4.37 -9.95 0.46
N ALA A 73 3.13 -10.30 0.78
CA ALA A 73 1.96 -9.50 0.40
C ALA A 73 0.93 -9.46 1.54
N ARG A 74 0.18 -8.36 1.59
CA ARG A 74 -1.00 -8.17 2.45
C ARG A 74 -2.22 -7.85 1.60
N ILE A 75 -3.37 -8.37 2.02
CA ILE A 75 -4.66 -8.09 1.41
C ILE A 75 -5.58 -7.53 2.50
N GLU A 76 -6.09 -6.32 2.30
CA GLU A 76 -7.03 -5.68 3.22
C GLU A 76 -8.40 -5.53 2.55
N PRO A 77 -9.51 -5.93 3.19
CA PRO A 77 -10.84 -5.69 2.67
C PRO A 77 -11.19 -4.18 2.76
N LEU A 78 -11.68 -3.62 1.66
CA LEU A 78 -12.02 -2.20 1.55
C LEU A 78 -13.53 -1.93 1.51
N ALA A 79 -14.37 -2.95 1.60
CA ALA A 79 -15.83 -2.77 1.56
C ALA A 79 -16.28 -1.81 2.66
N HIS A 80 -16.94 -0.72 2.26
CA HIS A 80 -17.46 0.34 3.15
C HIS A 80 -16.40 1.06 3.99
N LYS A 81 -15.11 0.93 3.67
CA LYS A 81 -14.04 1.68 4.33
C LYS A 81 -14.03 3.12 3.85
N THR A 82 -13.69 4.02 4.76
CA THR A 82 -13.54 5.45 4.44
C THR A 82 -12.17 5.72 3.81
N PRO A 83 -11.96 6.87 3.15
CA PRO A 83 -10.63 7.27 2.69
C PRO A 83 -9.60 7.30 3.82
N THR A 84 -10.00 7.70 5.02
CA THR A 84 -9.12 7.73 6.20
C THR A 84 -8.66 6.33 6.60
N ASP A 85 -9.56 5.33 6.55
CA ASP A 85 -9.21 3.94 6.84
C ASP A 85 -8.19 3.40 5.83
N ILE A 86 -8.40 3.71 4.55
CA ILE A 86 -7.49 3.31 3.46
C ILE A 86 -6.11 3.93 3.65
N ASP A 87 -6.05 5.23 3.99
CA ASP A 87 -4.80 5.93 4.28
C ASP A 87 -4.08 5.32 5.49
N ALA A 88 -4.84 4.95 6.54
CA ALA A 88 -4.32 4.29 7.73
C ALA A 88 -3.75 2.90 7.41
N TYR A 89 -4.41 2.09 6.59
CA TYR A 89 -3.91 0.78 6.16
C TYR A 89 -2.59 0.89 5.40
N LEU A 90 -2.52 1.80 4.42
CA LEU A 90 -1.29 2.05 3.67
C LEU A 90 -0.17 2.57 4.56
N ARG A 91 -0.47 3.50 5.47
CA ARG A 91 0.49 4.00 6.46
C ARG A 91 1.05 2.88 7.31
N GLN A 92 0.18 2.04 7.86
CA GLN A 92 0.59 0.94 8.74
C GLN A 92 1.47 -0.05 7.98
N ALA A 93 1.09 -0.41 6.76
CA ALA A 93 1.88 -1.30 5.91
C ALA A 93 3.29 -0.76 5.65
N VAL A 94 3.42 0.53 5.34
CA VAL A 94 4.73 1.17 5.13
C VAL A 94 5.55 1.20 6.42
N VAL A 95 4.93 1.58 7.55
CA VAL A 95 5.61 1.65 8.86
C VAL A 95 6.13 0.28 9.28
N ASP A 96 5.32 -0.78 9.11
CA ASP A 96 5.71 -2.14 9.45
C ASP A 96 6.90 -2.60 8.60
N ALA A 97 6.84 -2.35 7.28
CA ALA A 97 7.92 -2.72 6.38
C ALA A 97 9.22 -1.95 6.66
N VAL A 98 9.15 -0.66 7.00
CA VAL A 98 10.32 0.12 7.40
C VAL A 98 10.93 -0.39 8.70
N LYS A 99 10.09 -0.77 9.68
CA LYS A 99 10.57 -1.36 10.94
C LYS A 99 11.29 -2.68 10.69
N LYS A 100 10.66 -3.58 9.93
CA LYS A 100 11.25 -4.88 9.56
C LYS A 100 12.62 -4.71 8.91
N ASN A 101 12.72 -3.86 7.88
CA ASN A 101 14.00 -3.62 7.19
C ASN A 101 15.08 -3.06 8.13
N ARG A 102 14.71 -2.21 9.09
CA ARG A 102 15.65 -1.66 10.08
C ARG A 102 16.17 -2.73 11.03
N ASP A 103 15.32 -3.64 11.46
CA ASP A 103 15.69 -4.70 12.39
C ASP A 103 16.62 -5.72 11.71
N GLU A 104 16.36 -6.06 10.44
CA GLU A 104 17.25 -6.91 9.62
C GLU A 104 18.65 -6.30 9.41
N ILE A 105 18.74 -4.97 9.17
CA ILE A 105 20.04 -4.28 9.06
C ILE A 105 20.80 -4.30 10.39
N ARG A 106 20.09 -4.21 11.52
CA ARG A 106 20.72 -4.24 12.85
C ARG A 106 21.28 -5.62 13.17
N GLU A 107 20.55 -6.69 12.84
CA GLU A 107 20.99 -8.07 13.05
C GLU A 107 22.19 -8.44 12.18
N THR A 108 22.23 -7.96 10.93
CA THR A 108 23.36 -8.21 10.02
C THR A 108 24.61 -7.42 10.42
N ALA A 109 24.46 -6.22 10.98
CA ALA A 109 25.56 -5.39 11.45
C ALA A 109 26.21 -5.89 12.76
N THR A 110 25.56 -6.77 13.53
CA THR A 110 26.09 -7.34 14.79
C THR A 110 26.76 -8.70 14.61
N LEU A 111 26.83 -9.26 13.39
CA LEU A 111 27.59 -10.47 13.13
C LEU A 111 29.09 -10.14 13.11
N PRO A 112 29.93 -10.72 14.01
CA PRO A 112 31.36 -10.49 13.96
C PRO A 112 31.93 -11.04 12.65
N HIS A 113 32.75 -10.24 11.98
CA HIS A 113 33.61 -10.71 10.89
C HIS A 113 34.42 -11.89 11.41
N ILE A 114 34.03 -13.11 11.05
CA ILE A 114 34.90 -14.27 11.16
C ILE A 114 35.89 -14.12 10.00
N GLU A 115 37.01 -13.44 10.28
CA GLU A 115 38.20 -13.49 9.43
C GLU A 115 38.59 -14.96 9.26
N ARG A 116 38.63 -15.42 8.01
CA ARG A 116 39.21 -16.71 7.63
C ARG A 116 40.61 -16.49 7.11
#